data_AF-A0A0N5BPU9-F1
#
_entry.id   AF-A0A0N5BPU9-F1
#
_cell.length_a   1.000
_cell.length_b   1.000
_cell.length_c   1.000
_cell.angle_alpha   90.00
_cell.angle_beta   90.00
_cell.angle_gamma   90.00
#
_symmetry.space_group_name_H-M   'P 1'
#
loop_
_entity.id
_entity.type
_entity.pdbx_description
1 polymer ?
#
loop_
_entity_poly.entity_id
_entity_poly.type
_entity_poly.pdbx_seq_one_letter_code
_entity_poly.pdbx_strand_id
1 'polypeptide(L)'
;MQKLLLLAILGLTVSTIYCDSGSGSGSSESSEAKDLKKKKECAGDVVDETGDSGKPLLIEALFNVSITFTGQDKIIFEEFIIELEGLFASENYTSLEIVMYSSFKLKKFFLKYPVFYKQCQFLSIGSWGTFYDLIQVGVYLSADKFNGCLIVNEFGKFDLIEAFLQFKSKCSDPAAFEVYISQLTLILESTEYSESEKYALIYELILQISAEFPDLKEEFLELEIGTFGSIYMLQEISVQYYRMKEVKKLFKGTPKCEFVSALYSCL
;
A
#
# COMPACT_ATOMS: atom_id res chain seq x y z
N MET A 1 1.89 -28.56 9.11
CA MET A 1 1.01 -28.14 8.01
C MET A 1 0.44 -26.73 8.20
N GLN A 2 -0.17 -26.39 9.34
CA GLN A 2 -0.77 -25.06 9.57
C GLN A 2 0.23 -23.87 9.45
N LYS A 3 1.46 -24.04 9.94
CA LYS A 3 2.54 -23.04 9.74
C LYS A 3 2.95 -22.88 8.27
N LEU A 4 2.96 -23.96 7.49
CA LEU A 4 3.34 -23.96 6.06
C LEU A 4 2.28 -23.25 5.19
N LEU A 5 1.01 -23.35 5.58
CA LEU A 5 -0.10 -22.64 4.92
C LEU A 5 -0.05 -21.13 5.20
N LEU A 6 0.17 -20.74 6.47
CA LEU A 6 0.41 -19.35 6.86
C LEU A 6 1.65 -18.77 6.15
N LEU A 7 2.69 -19.58 5.97
CA LEU A 7 3.93 -19.25 5.27
C LEU A 7 3.72 -19.02 3.77
N ALA A 8 2.94 -19.88 3.10
CA ALA A 8 2.58 -19.69 1.70
C ALA A 8 1.75 -18.41 1.52
N ILE A 9 0.81 -18.14 2.43
CA ILE A 9 -0.02 -16.93 2.39
C ILE A 9 0.83 -15.67 2.63
N LEU A 10 1.74 -15.68 3.61
CA LEU A 10 2.62 -14.53 3.89
C LEU A 10 3.61 -14.27 2.75
N GLY A 11 4.23 -15.31 2.18
CA GLY A 11 5.16 -15.17 1.05
C GLY A 11 4.50 -14.78 -0.27
N LEU A 12 3.34 -15.37 -0.60
CA LEU A 12 2.57 -15.03 -1.82
C LEU A 12 1.95 -13.64 -1.77
N THR A 13 1.88 -13.02 -0.59
CA THR A 13 1.32 -11.67 -0.42
C THR A 13 2.39 -10.59 -0.29
N VAL A 14 3.67 -10.95 -0.20
CA VAL A 14 4.75 -9.97 -0.39
C VAL A 14 4.76 -9.58 -1.85
N SER A 15 4.60 -8.29 -2.13
CA SER A 15 4.70 -7.81 -3.49
C SER A 15 6.10 -8.11 -4.03
N THR A 16 6.18 -8.75 -5.20
CA THR A 16 7.41 -9.22 -5.86
C THR A 16 8.45 -8.11 -6.08
N ILE A 17 8.03 -6.86 -5.99
CA ILE A 17 8.85 -5.65 -6.10
C ILE A 17 9.81 -5.47 -4.93
N TYR A 18 9.36 -5.75 -3.70
CA TYR A 18 10.21 -5.58 -2.51
C TYR A 18 11.25 -6.70 -2.37
N CYS A 19 11.13 -7.73 -3.20
CA CYS A 19 12.08 -8.82 -3.29
C CYS A 19 13.29 -8.53 -4.19
N ASP A 20 13.23 -7.50 -5.03
CA ASP A 20 14.27 -7.22 -6.05
C ASP A 20 15.24 -6.10 -5.62
N SER A 21 14.90 -5.32 -4.58
CA SER A 21 15.76 -4.24 -4.06
C SER A 21 16.98 -4.74 -3.27
N GLY A 22 17.10 -6.05 -3.03
CA GLY A 22 18.20 -6.67 -2.25
C GLY A 22 19.29 -7.38 -3.06
N SER A 23 19.12 -7.62 -4.37
CA SER A 23 19.96 -8.55 -5.12
C SER A 23 20.76 -7.90 -6.25
N GLY A 24 21.94 -7.38 -5.91
CA GLY A 24 23.02 -7.03 -6.85
C GLY A 24 23.72 -8.23 -7.50
N SER A 25 23.03 -9.34 -7.73
CA SER A 25 23.58 -10.49 -8.46
C SER A 25 22.59 -10.92 -9.53
N GLY A 26 23.04 -10.97 -10.79
CA GLY A 26 22.24 -11.18 -11.99
C GLY A 26 21.49 -12.51 -12.06
N SER A 27 20.46 -12.65 -11.24
CA SER A 27 19.38 -13.59 -11.44
C SER A 27 18.40 -12.99 -12.44
N SER A 28 17.91 -13.81 -13.37
CA SER A 28 16.95 -13.38 -14.37
C SER A 28 15.66 -12.91 -13.67
N GLU A 29 15.43 -11.59 -13.64
CA GLU A 29 14.16 -10.98 -13.24
C GLU A 29 13.00 -11.81 -13.82
N SER A 30 12.05 -12.23 -12.98
CA SER A 30 10.91 -13.04 -13.43
C SER A 30 10.08 -12.26 -14.45
N SER A 31 9.36 -12.98 -15.33
CA SER A 31 8.46 -12.35 -16.30
C SER A 31 7.40 -11.47 -15.63
N GLU A 32 6.93 -11.87 -14.45
CA GLU A 32 5.94 -11.14 -13.65
C GLU A 32 6.52 -9.84 -13.07
N ALA A 33 7.76 -9.85 -12.58
CA ALA A 33 8.43 -8.65 -12.08
C ALA A 33 8.67 -7.64 -13.22
N LYS A 34 9.08 -8.11 -14.40
CA LYS A 34 9.23 -7.27 -15.59
C LYS A 34 7.92 -6.66 -16.07
N ASP A 35 6.86 -7.45 -16.09
CA ASP A 35 5.52 -6.98 -16.47
C ASP A 35 5.01 -5.91 -15.49
N LEU A 36 5.15 -6.13 -14.18
CA LEU A 36 4.73 -5.17 -13.17
C LEU A 36 5.56 -3.88 -13.18
N LYS A 37 6.87 -3.99 -13.44
CA LYS A 37 7.76 -2.82 -13.64
C LYS A 37 7.36 -2.00 -14.86
N LYS A 38 7.05 -2.66 -15.98
CA LYS A 38 6.53 -1.99 -17.17
C LYS A 38 5.20 -1.28 -16.87
N LYS A 39 4.28 -1.94 -16.16
CA LYS A 39 3.01 -1.33 -15.73
C LYS A 39 3.22 -0.12 -14.82
N LYS A 40 4.22 -0.13 -13.94
CA LYS A 40 4.61 1.06 -13.16
C LYS A 40 5.10 2.18 -14.07
N GLU A 41 5.99 1.89 -15.01
CA GLU A 41 6.55 2.89 -15.92
C GLU A 41 5.47 3.56 -16.79
N CYS A 42 4.43 2.80 -17.16
CA CYS A 42 3.29 3.27 -17.95
C CYS A 42 2.03 3.47 -17.10
N ALA A 43 2.16 3.69 -15.79
CA ALA A 43 1.02 3.78 -14.88
C ALA A 43 0.12 4.99 -15.19
N GLY A 44 0.70 6.10 -15.66
CA GLY A 44 -0.02 7.31 -16.05
C GLY A 44 -1.08 7.07 -17.13
N ASP A 45 -0.88 6.09 -18.01
CA ASP A 45 -1.80 5.76 -19.10
C ASP A 45 -3.21 5.41 -18.59
N VAL A 46 -3.31 4.84 -17.38
CA VAL A 46 -4.59 4.53 -16.72
C VAL A 46 -5.46 5.79 -16.49
N VAL A 47 -4.82 6.96 -16.44
CA VAL A 47 -5.41 8.29 -16.25
C VAL A 47 -5.43 9.10 -17.54
N ASP A 48 -4.32 9.07 -18.28
CA ASP A 48 -4.08 9.96 -19.42
C ASP A 48 -4.66 9.42 -20.73
N GLU A 49 -4.71 8.09 -20.90
CA GLU A 49 -5.33 7.48 -22.08
C GLU A 49 -6.84 7.38 -21.91
N THR A 50 -7.54 7.54 -23.03
CA THR A 50 -9.00 7.45 -23.10
C THR A 50 -9.44 6.17 -23.77
N GLY A 51 -10.50 5.56 -23.22
CA GLY A 51 -11.17 4.44 -23.85
C GLY A 51 -12.17 4.88 -24.92
N ASP A 52 -12.96 3.94 -25.42
CA ASP A 52 -13.88 4.17 -26.54
C ASP A 52 -14.97 5.21 -26.23
N SER A 53 -15.29 5.41 -24.94
CA SER A 53 -16.25 6.41 -24.48
C SER A 53 -15.67 7.81 -24.34
N GLY A 54 -14.36 7.98 -24.53
CA GLY A 54 -13.63 9.23 -24.27
C GLY A 54 -13.34 9.49 -22.79
N LYS A 55 -13.67 8.56 -21.89
CA LYS A 55 -13.31 8.61 -20.47
C LYS A 55 -11.91 8.03 -20.22
N PRO A 56 -11.20 8.45 -19.15
CA PRO A 56 -9.96 7.81 -18.72
C PRO A 56 -10.11 6.30 -18.57
N LEU A 57 -9.07 5.53 -18.93
CA LEU A 57 -9.13 4.06 -18.93
C LEU A 57 -9.64 3.46 -17.62
N LEU A 58 -9.20 3.97 -16.46
CA LEU A 58 -9.69 3.47 -15.17
C LEU A 58 -11.19 3.65 -14.99
N ILE A 59 -11.66 4.85 -15.30
CA ILE A 59 -13.04 5.25 -15.12
C ILE A 59 -13.92 4.44 -16.07
N GLU A 60 -13.51 4.32 -17.34
CA GLU A 60 -14.22 3.48 -18.31
C GLU A 60 -14.29 2.01 -17.87
N ALA A 61 -13.17 1.44 -17.41
CA ALA A 61 -13.15 0.07 -16.91
C ALA A 61 -14.14 -0.12 -15.74
N LEU A 62 -14.18 0.82 -14.79
CA LEU A 62 -15.12 0.75 -13.67
C LEU A 62 -16.58 0.89 -14.13
N PHE A 63 -16.89 1.79 -15.07
CA PHE A 63 -18.24 1.87 -15.66
C PHE A 63 -18.65 0.57 -16.38
N ASN A 64 -17.73 -0.03 -17.13
CA ASN A 64 -17.97 -1.31 -17.79
C ASN A 64 -18.19 -2.46 -16.80
N VAL A 65 -17.66 -2.36 -15.58
CA VAL A 65 -18.00 -3.28 -14.50
C VAL A 65 -19.37 -2.94 -13.90
N SER A 66 -19.69 -1.66 -13.71
CA SER A 66 -20.93 -1.24 -13.04
C SER A 66 -22.19 -1.68 -13.76
N ILE A 67 -22.17 -1.80 -15.11
CA ILE A 67 -23.30 -2.31 -15.90
C ILE A 67 -23.65 -3.77 -15.58
N THR A 68 -22.72 -4.53 -15.00
CA THR A 68 -22.93 -5.93 -14.62
C THR A 68 -23.63 -6.08 -13.27
N PHE A 69 -23.63 -5.02 -12.45
CA PHE A 69 -24.30 -5.00 -11.16
C PHE A 69 -25.77 -4.56 -11.29
N THR A 70 -26.57 -4.96 -10.30
CA THR A 70 -27.98 -4.55 -10.19
C THR A 70 -28.33 -4.21 -8.74
N GLY A 71 -29.45 -3.51 -8.54
CA GLY A 71 -29.94 -3.17 -7.20
C GLY A 71 -28.94 -2.35 -6.39
N GLN A 72 -28.79 -2.70 -5.11
CA GLN A 72 -27.96 -1.96 -4.16
C GLN A 72 -26.46 -2.01 -4.51
N ASP A 73 -25.97 -3.13 -5.04
CA ASP A 73 -24.57 -3.28 -5.42
C ASP A 73 -24.19 -2.30 -6.53
N LYS A 74 -25.10 -2.07 -7.48
CA LYS A 74 -24.90 -1.06 -8.54
C LYS A 74 -24.79 0.34 -7.95
N ILE A 75 -25.70 0.72 -7.06
CA ILE A 75 -25.71 2.05 -6.43
C ILE A 75 -24.39 2.28 -5.68
N ILE A 76 -23.98 1.34 -4.84
CA ILE A 76 -22.73 1.44 -4.06
C ILE A 76 -21.51 1.56 -4.98
N PHE A 77 -21.48 0.79 -6.07
CA PHE A 77 -20.36 0.82 -7.01
C PHE A 77 -20.32 2.11 -7.83
N GLU A 78 -21.47 2.63 -8.27
CA GLU A 78 -21.56 3.90 -9.00
C GLU A 78 -21.20 5.10 -8.11
N GLU A 79 -21.59 5.09 -6.82
CA GLU A 79 -21.14 6.10 -5.85
C GLU A 79 -19.61 6.13 -5.71
N PHE A 80 -18.97 4.96 -5.69
CA PHE A 80 -17.51 4.85 -5.67
C PHE A 80 -16.87 5.39 -6.96
N ILE A 81 -17.49 5.16 -8.13
CA ILE A 81 -17.00 5.73 -9.40
C ILE A 81 -17.06 7.26 -9.36
N ILE A 82 -18.16 7.84 -8.86
CA ILE A 82 -18.31 9.29 -8.74
C ILE A 82 -17.23 9.88 -7.82
N GLU A 83 -16.91 9.20 -6.71
CA GLU A 83 -15.81 9.62 -5.82
C GLU A 83 -14.46 9.65 -6.55
N LEU A 84 -14.18 8.63 -7.37
CA LEU A 84 -12.96 8.60 -8.18
C LEU A 84 -12.95 9.65 -9.30
N GLU A 85 -14.08 9.91 -9.98
CA GLU A 85 -14.17 10.97 -10.97
C GLU A 85 -13.83 12.34 -10.35
N GLY A 86 -14.21 12.58 -9.10
CA GLY A 86 -13.82 13.79 -8.36
C GLY A 86 -12.30 13.92 -8.16
N LEU A 87 -11.58 12.80 -7.96
CA LEU A 87 -10.12 12.79 -7.89
C LEU A 87 -9.48 13.12 -9.24
N PHE A 88 -10.03 12.56 -10.33
CA PHE A 88 -9.53 12.80 -11.70
C PHE A 88 -9.76 14.23 -12.18
N ALA A 89 -10.81 14.89 -11.69
CA ALA A 89 -11.08 16.29 -11.99
C ALA A 89 -10.19 17.27 -11.21
N SER A 90 -9.37 16.80 -10.26
CA SER A 90 -8.51 17.66 -9.44
C SER A 90 -7.26 18.07 -10.20
N GLU A 91 -6.99 19.38 -10.24
CA GLU A 91 -5.75 19.94 -10.82
C GLU A 91 -4.55 19.87 -9.85
N ASN A 92 -4.74 19.35 -8.64
CA ASN A 92 -3.73 19.33 -7.59
C ASN A 92 -2.81 18.11 -7.63
N TYR A 93 -3.10 17.13 -8.48
CA TYR A 93 -2.40 15.85 -8.51
C TYR A 93 -1.86 15.56 -9.91
N THR A 94 -0.65 15.02 -9.96
CA THR A 94 -0.10 14.44 -11.19
C THR A 94 -0.82 13.12 -11.53
N SER A 95 -0.73 12.68 -12.79
CA SER A 95 -1.33 11.41 -13.23
C SER A 95 -0.88 10.21 -12.38
N LEU A 96 0.40 10.17 -12.01
CA LEU A 96 0.93 9.12 -11.11
C LEU A 96 0.34 9.19 -9.70
N GLU A 97 0.12 10.40 -9.17
CA GLU A 97 -0.55 10.57 -7.87
C GLU A 97 -2.01 10.15 -7.95
N ILE A 98 -2.71 10.48 -9.03
CA ILE A 98 -4.10 10.01 -9.26
C ILE A 98 -4.13 8.49 -9.30
N VAL A 99 -3.20 7.83 -9.99
CA VAL A 99 -3.08 6.36 -9.98
C VAL A 99 -2.88 5.83 -8.57
N MET A 100 -1.92 6.41 -7.82
CA MET A 100 -1.62 6.02 -6.45
C MET A 100 -2.86 6.16 -5.56
N TYR A 101 -3.50 7.33 -5.50
CA TYR A 101 -4.69 7.55 -4.68
C TYR A 101 -5.86 6.66 -5.10
N SER A 102 -6.07 6.48 -6.41
CA SER A 102 -7.13 5.60 -6.94
C SER A 102 -6.93 4.15 -6.54
N SER A 103 -5.69 3.66 -6.57
CA SER A 103 -5.36 2.29 -6.17
C SER A 103 -5.70 2.02 -4.70
N PHE A 104 -5.41 2.97 -3.80
CA PHE A 104 -5.70 2.83 -2.38
C PHE A 104 -7.20 2.99 -2.09
N LYS A 105 -7.89 3.92 -2.76
CA LYS A 105 -9.34 4.06 -2.68
C LYS A 105 -10.04 2.77 -3.14
N LEU A 106 -9.62 2.19 -4.27
CA LEU A 106 -10.13 0.92 -4.77
C LEU A 106 -9.87 -0.23 -3.79
N LYS A 107 -8.67 -0.30 -3.23
CA LYS A 107 -8.34 -1.32 -2.23
C LYS A 107 -9.22 -1.18 -0.97
N LYS A 108 -9.39 0.03 -0.43
CA LYS A 108 -10.29 0.29 0.71
C LYS A 108 -11.72 -0.11 0.37
N PHE A 109 -12.20 0.25 -0.81
CA PHE A 109 -13.53 -0.11 -1.29
C PHE A 109 -13.72 -1.64 -1.36
N PHE A 110 -12.74 -2.37 -1.91
CA PHE A 110 -12.72 -3.83 -1.96
C PHE A 110 -12.64 -4.51 -0.59
N LEU A 111 -11.95 -3.91 0.37
CA LEU A 111 -11.93 -4.41 1.76
C LEU A 111 -13.28 -4.19 2.45
N LYS A 112 -13.91 -3.02 2.24
CA LYS A 112 -15.22 -2.68 2.79
C LYS A 112 -16.33 -3.53 2.17
N TYR A 113 -16.22 -3.84 0.89
CA TYR A 113 -17.20 -4.61 0.12
C TYR A 113 -16.52 -5.79 -0.61
N PRO A 114 -16.23 -6.90 0.10
CA PRO A 114 -15.50 -8.04 -0.46
C PRO A 114 -16.17 -8.72 -1.66
N VAL A 115 -17.47 -8.50 -1.86
CA VAL A 115 -18.22 -9.00 -3.03
C VAL A 115 -17.62 -8.45 -4.33
N PHE A 116 -17.26 -7.16 -4.36
CA PHE A 116 -16.67 -6.53 -5.54
C PHE A 116 -15.25 -7.02 -5.76
N TYR A 117 -14.45 -7.20 -4.71
CA TYR A 117 -13.11 -7.75 -4.85
C TYR A 117 -13.10 -9.09 -5.60
N LYS A 118 -13.98 -10.01 -5.18
CA LYS A 118 -14.08 -11.35 -5.78
C LYS A 118 -14.44 -11.31 -7.26
N GLN A 119 -15.28 -10.36 -7.67
CA GLN A 119 -15.78 -10.26 -9.04
C GLN A 119 -14.86 -9.43 -9.94
N CYS A 120 -14.19 -8.41 -9.38
CA CYS A 120 -13.54 -7.38 -10.16
C CYS A 120 -12.02 -7.51 -10.22
N GLN A 121 -11.34 -8.12 -9.24
CA GLN A 121 -9.88 -8.01 -9.09
C GLN A 121 -9.07 -8.38 -10.34
N PHE A 122 -9.55 -9.32 -11.17
CA PHE A 122 -8.85 -9.77 -12.38
C PHE A 122 -9.45 -9.22 -13.69
N LEU A 123 -10.40 -8.29 -13.59
CA LEU A 123 -10.93 -7.60 -14.77
C LEU A 123 -9.91 -6.57 -15.27
N SER A 124 -9.85 -6.44 -16.60
CA SER A 124 -8.87 -5.60 -17.29
C SER A 124 -9.25 -4.12 -17.26
N ILE A 125 -8.22 -3.28 -17.17
CA ILE A 125 -8.26 -1.83 -17.37
C ILE A 125 -7.65 -1.58 -18.75
N GLY A 126 -8.52 -1.45 -19.76
CA GLY A 126 -8.08 -1.37 -21.17
C GLY A 126 -7.07 -2.47 -21.51
N SER A 127 -5.96 -2.08 -22.15
CA SER A 127 -4.81 -2.96 -22.41
C SER A 127 -3.70 -2.87 -21.37
N TRP A 128 -3.86 -2.07 -20.31
CA TRP A 128 -2.80 -1.77 -19.35
C TRP A 128 -2.52 -2.93 -18.38
N GLY A 129 -3.58 -3.51 -17.81
CA GLY A 129 -3.46 -4.55 -16.78
C GLY A 129 -4.80 -4.84 -16.12
N THR A 130 -4.78 -5.38 -14.90
CA THR A 130 -5.99 -5.68 -14.11
C THR A 130 -6.14 -4.73 -12.92
N PHE A 131 -7.31 -4.73 -12.26
CA PHE A 131 -7.48 -4.02 -10.99
C PHE A 131 -6.53 -4.52 -9.87
N TYR A 132 -6.18 -5.80 -9.89
CA TYR A 132 -5.17 -6.36 -8.99
C TYR A 132 -3.78 -5.79 -9.27
N ASP A 133 -3.41 -5.64 -10.55
CA ASP A 133 -2.16 -4.98 -10.95
C ASP A 133 -2.14 -3.52 -10.50
N LEU A 134 -3.25 -2.79 -10.67
CA LEU A 134 -3.38 -1.39 -10.24
C LEU A 134 -3.10 -1.23 -8.75
N ILE A 135 -3.65 -2.11 -7.91
CA ILE A 135 -3.41 -2.09 -6.46
C ILE A 135 -1.94 -2.33 -6.14
N GLN A 136 -1.28 -3.25 -6.83
CA GLN A 136 0.15 -3.52 -6.63
C GLN A 136 1.03 -2.36 -7.09
N VAL A 137 0.77 -1.80 -8.28
CA VAL A 137 1.48 -0.64 -8.82
C VAL A 137 1.31 0.57 -7.90
N GLY A 138 0.11 0.77 -7.36
CA GLY A 138 -0.17 1.80 -6.37
C GLY A 138 0.72 1.73 -5.13
N VAL A 139 0.84 0.55 -4.53
CA VAL A 139 1.76 0.30 -3.42
C VAL A 139 3.21 0.57 -3.84
N TYR A 140 3.60 0.21 -5.06
CA TYR A 140 4.94 0.49 -5.57
C TYR A 140 5.22 2.00 -5.69
N LEU A 141 4.35 2.73 -6.39
CA LEU A 141 4.49 4.17 -6.57
C LEU A 141 4.54 4.91 -5.23
N SER A 142 3.75 4.44 -4.26
CA SER A 142 3.72 5.03 -2.92
C SER A 142 5.02 4.83 -2.15
N ALA A 143 5.71 3.70 -2.29
CA ALA A 143 6.98 3.48 -1.59
C ALA A 143 8.05 4.50 -1.97
N ASP A 144 8.14 4.85 -3.25
CA ASP A 144 9.08 5.88 -3.73
C ASP A 144 8.78 7.24 -3.08
N LYS A 145 7.49 7.59 -2.95
CA LYS A 145 7.03 8.84 -2.32
C LYS A 145 7.26 8.83 -0.81
N PHE A 146 6.97 7.73 -0.13
CA PHE A 146 7.02 7.62 1.33
C PHE A 146 8.43 7.55 1.92
N ASN A 147 9.48 7.33 1.13
CA ASN A 147 10.86 7.44 1.65
C ASN A 147 11.14 8.80 2.30
N GLY A 148 10.47 9.87 1.86
CA GLY A 148 10.56 11.18 2.50
C GLY A 148 9.96 11.26 3.91
N CYS A 149 9.10 10.31 4.33
CA CYS A 149 8.48 10.34 5.65
C CYS A 149 9.42 9.90 6.79
N LEU A 150 10.55 9.28 6.45
CA LEU A 150 11.56 8.81 7.41
C LEU A 150 12.66 9.83 7.68
N ILE A 151 12.61 11.00 7.03
CA ILE A 151 13.60 12.09 7.17
C ILE A 151 12.93 13.35 7.72
N VAL A 152 13.74 14.25 8.26
CA VAL A 152 13.26 15.56 8.71
C VAL A 152 12.96 16.46 7.51
N ASN A 153 11.87 17.20 7.59
CA ASN A 153 11.49 18.22 6.62
C ASN A 153 12.35 19.49 6.75
N GLU A 154 12.08 20.50 5.93
CA GLU A 154 12.80 21.79 5.92
C GLU A 154 12.74 22.56 7.25
N PHE A 155 11.79 22.21 8.13
CA PHE A 155 11.63 22.79 9.46
C PHE A 155 12.31 21.97 10.57
N GLY A 156 13.05 20.91 10.21
CA GLY A 156 13.75 20.04 11.16
C GLY A 156 12.83 19.10 11.94
N LYS A 157 11.64 18.79 11.40
CA LYS A 157 10.64 17.93 12.03
C LYS A 157 10.31 16.72 11.16
N PHE A 158 9.89 15.62 11.76
CA PHE A 158 9.34 14.48 11.01
C PHE A 158 7.83 14.68 10.80
N ASP A 159 7.37 14.69 9.54
CA ASP A 159 5.94 14.85 9.22
C ASP A 159 5.08 13.73 9.83
N LEU A 160 5.65 12.52 9.99
CA LEU A 160 4.99 11.40 10.65
C LEU A 160 4.75 11.64 12.14
N ILE A 161 5.68 12.32 12.83
CA ILE A 161 5.49 12.71 14.24
C ILE A 161 4.39 13.77 14.34
N GLU A 162 4.35 14.73 13.43
CA GLU A 162 3.31 15.77 13.41
C GLU A 162 1.92 15.15 13.20
N ALA A 163 1.79 14.14 12.31
CA ALA A 163 0.54 13.40 12.14
C ALA A 163 0.10 12.70 13.45
N PHE A 164 1.02 12.07 14.17
CA PHE A 164 0.73 11.43 15.46
C PHE A 164 0.34 12.46 16.54
N LEU A 165 0.99 13.62 16.57
CA LEU A 165 0.63 14.71 17.49
C LEU A 165 -0.78 15.26 17.21
N GLN A 166 -1.18 15.35 15.94
CA GLN A 166 -2.55 15.71 15.57
C GLN A 166 -3.55 14.68 16.09
N PHE A 167 -3.26 13.38 15.94
CA PHE A 167 -4.14 12.33 16.46
C PHE A 167 -4.28 12.35 17.98
N LYS A 168 -3.16 12.58 18.69
CA LYS A 168 -3.14 12.64 20.16
C LYS A 168 -4.18 13.62 20.71
N SER A 169 -4.38 14.76 20.02
CA SER A 169 -5.35 15.78 20.43
C SER A 169 -6.82 15.29 20.43
N LYS A 170 -7.09 14.20 19.71
CA LYS A 170 -8.41 13.58 19.56
C LYS A 170 -8.58 12.33 20.41
N CYS A 171 -7.51 11.82 21.02
CA CYS A 171 -7.55 10.64 21.86
C CYS A 171 -8.25 10.93 23.20
N SER A 172 -9.02 9.95 23.68
CA SER A 172 -9.60 9.98 25.03
C SER A 172 -8.55 9.84 26.13
N ASP A 173 -7.42 9.19 25.83
CA ASP A 173 -6.23 9.12 26.68
C ASP A 173 -4.98 9.64 25.93
N PRO A 174 -4.77 10.97 25.92
CA PRO A 174 -3.59 11.57 25.30
C PRO A 174 -2.26 11.15 25.97
N ALA A 175 -2.29 10.74 27.24
CA ALA A 175 -1.09 10.35 27.97
C ALA A 175 -0.61 8.97 27.53
N ALA A 176 -1.53 8.02 27.34
CA ALA A 176 -1.22 6.73 26.74
C ALA A 176 -0.64 6.91 25.33
N PHE A 177 -1.22 7.80 24.52
CA PHE A 177 -0.75 8.03 23.16
C PHE A 177 0.67 8.63 23.07
N GLU A 178 1.09 9.39 24.09
CA GLU A 178 2.46 9.96 24.16
C GLU A 178 3.56 8.89 24.15
N VAL A 179 3.26 7.71 24.69
CA VAL A 179 4.19 6.57 24.68
C VAL A 179 4.47 6.14 23.24
N TYR A 180 3.45 6.12 22.38
CA TYR A 180 3.60 5.78 20.97
C TYR A 180 4.36 6.85 20.19
N ILE A 181 4.15 8.12 20.51
CA ILE A 181 4.94 9.22 19.93
C ILE A 181 6.41 9.05 20.30
N SER A 182 6.71 8.79 21.57
CA SER A 182 8.08 8.58 22.05
C SER A 182 8.75 7.38 21.36
N GLN A 183 8.02 6.27 21.19
CA GLN A 183 8.52 5.10 20.46
C GLN A 183 8.78 5.42 18.98
N LEU A 184 7.86 6.13 18.32
CA LEU A 184 8.02 6.56 16.94
C LEU A 184 9.27 7.45 16.77
N THR A 185 9.48 8.41 17.66
CA THR A 185 10.67 9.27 17.65
C THR A 185 11.95 8.44 17.75
N LEU A 186 12.02 7.48 18.67
CA LEU A 186 13.17 6.57 18.81
C LEU A 186 13.42 5.75 17.54
N ILE A 187 12.36 5.27 16.87
CA ILE A 187 12.50 4.54 15.60
C ILE A 187 13.09 5.44 14.51
N LEU A 188 12.55 6.65 14.36
CA LEU A 188 12.93 7.59 13.30
C LEU A 188 14.35 8.13 13.48
N GLU A 189 14.72 8.49 14.71
CA GLU A 189 16.04 9.05 15.05
C GLU A 189 17.16 8.00 15.13
N SER A 190 16.80 6.71 15.23
CA SER A 190 17.79 5.64 15.31
C SER A 190 18.70 5.61 14.08
N THR A 191 20.01 5.60 14.32
CA THR A 191 21.06 5.35 13.33
C THR A 191 21.41 3.87 13.21
N GLU A 192 20.88 3.03 14.09
CA GLU A 192 21.11 1.57 14.11
C GLU A 192 20.16 0.83 13.16
N TYR A 193 18.97 1.38 12.92
CA TYR A 193 17.97 0.76 12.05
C TYR A 193 18.14 1.18 10.60
N SER A 194 18.16 0.19 9.71
CA SER A 194 17.95 0.40 8.28
C SER A 194 16.53 0.94 8.01
N GLU A 195 16.31 1.56 6.85
CA GLU A 195 14.98 2.05 6.44
C GLU A 195 13.92 0.93 6.45
N SER A 196 14.31 -0.26 5.97
CA SER A 196 13.44 -1.44 5.98
C SER A 196 13.04 -1.86 7.40
N GLU A 197 13.97 -1.79 8.36
CA GLU A 197 13.68 -2.06 9.76
C GLU A 197 12.79 -1.00 10.38
N LYS A 198 12.99 0.28 10.04
CA LYS A 198 12.13 1.39 10.49
C LYS A 198 10.70 1.17 10.02
N TYR A 199 10.47 0.88 8.74
CA TYR A 199 9.13 0.57 8.23
C TYR A 199 8.50 -0.64 8.95
N ALA A 200 9.25 -1.73 9.16
CA ALA A 200 8.72 -2.89 9.87
C ALA A 200 8.31 -2.56 11.32
N LEU A 201 9.08 -1.73 12.04
CA LEU A 201 8.76 -1.27 13.39
C LEU A 201 7.56 -0.30 13.40
N ILE A 202 7.48 0.60 12.42
CA ILE A 202 6.33 1.50 12.23
C ILE A 202 5.04 0.69 12.00
N TYR A 203 5.10 -0.38 11.20
CA TYR A 203 3.95 -1.28 11.02
C TYR A 203 3.51 -1.91 12.34
N GLU A 204 4.47 -2.46 13.12
CA GLU A 204 4.19 -3.03 14.45
C GLU A 204 3.55 -1.97 15.37
N LEU A 205 4.02 -0.72 15.34
CA LEU A 205 3.47 0.40 16.11
C LEU A 205 2.03 0.73 15.71
N ILE A 206 1.75 0.81 14.40
CA ILE A 206 0.39 1.05 13.87
C ILE A 206 -0.57 -0.05 14.32
N LEU A 207 -0.12 -1.31 14.35
CA LEU A 207 -0.93 -2.43 14.84
C LEU A 207 -1.24 -2.31 16.34
N GLN A 208 -0.28 -1.90 17.16
CA GLN A 208 -0.48 -1.69 18.59
C GLN A 208 -1.50 -0.58 18.85
N ILE A 209 -1.34 0.58 18.18
CA ILE A 209 -2.28 1.70 18.26
C ILE A 209 -3.69 1.26 17.83
N SER A 210 -3.79 0.53 16.72
CA SER A 210 -5.08 0.04 16.21
C SER A 210 -5.77 -0.94 17.16
N ALA A 211 -5.01 -1.67 17.98
CA ALA A 211 -5.53 -2.61 18.95
C ALA A 211 -5.96 -1.92 20.26
N GLU A 212 -5.24 -0.89 20.68
CA GLU A 212 -5.54 -0.13 21.90
C GLU A 212 -6.66 0.90 21.69
N PHE A 213 -6.72 1.53 20.51
CA PHE A 213 -7.74 2.52 20.15
C PHE A 213 -8.62 2.04 18.98
N PRO A 214 -9.36 0.93 19.13
CA PRO A 214 -10.12 0.34 18.03
C PRO A 214 -11.19 1.29 17.48
N ASP A 215 -11.83 2.09 18.34
CA ASP A 215 -12.89 3.03 17.94
C ASP A 215 -12.36 4.22 17.13
N LEU A 216 -11.07 4.55 17.28
CA LEU A 216 -10.42 5.64 16.55
C LEU A 216 -9.53 5.14 15.41
N LYS A 217 -9.51 3.83 15.15
CA LYS A 217 -8.62 3.21 14.16
C LYS A 217 -8.82 3.79 12.76
N GLU A 218 -10.06 3.92 12.30
CA GLU A 218 -10.32 4.46 10.96
C GLU A 218 -9.83 5.91 10.86
N GLU A 219 -10.17 6.73 11.85
CA GLU A 219 -9.70 8.12 11.90
C GLU A 219 -8.17 8.22 11.95
N PHE A 220 -7.50 7.36 12.70
CA PHE A 220 -6.04 7.27 12.74
C PHE A 220 -5.47 6.95 11.35
N LEU A 221 -6.01 5.93 10.68
CA LEU A 221 -5.53 5.48 9.38
C LEU A 221 -5.80 6.49 8.25
N GLU A 222 -6.78 7.37 8.39
CA GLU A 222 -7.04 8.48 7.45
C GLU A 222 -6.17 9.72 7.67
N LEU A 223 -5.35 9.78 8.72
CA LEU A 223 -4.49 10.95 8.94
C LEU A 223 -3.43 11.08 7.85
N GLU A 224 -3.34 12.29 7.29
CA GLU A 224 -2.34 12.65 6.30
C GLU A 224 -0.98 12.91 6.94
N ILE A 225 0.07 12.42 6.29
CA ILE A 225 1.47 12.58 6.67
C ILE A 225 2.08 13.60 5.71
N GLY A 226 2.01 14.88 6.09
CA GLY A 226 2.48 15.97 5.24
C GLY A 226 1.86 15.92 3.84
N THR A 227 2.70 15.83 2.80
CA THR A 227 2.29 15.68 1.39
C THR A 227 2.45 14.25 0.86
N PHE A 228 2.88 13.31 1.70
CA PHE A 228 3.23 11.94 1.29
C PHE A 228 2.00 11.06 1.06
N GLY A 229 0.97 11.23 1.90
CA GLY A 229 -0.26 10.46 1.90
C GLY A 229 -0.66 10.04 3.31
N SER A 230 -1.65 9.16 3.44
CA SER A 230 -2.21 8.79 4.75
C SER A 230 -1.44 7.69 5.49
N ILE A 231 -1.67 7.57 6.81
CA ILE A 231 -1.16 6.46 7.64
C ILE A 231 -1.58 5.09 7.08
N TYR A 232 -2.76 4.98 6.48
CA TYR A 232 -3.18 3.76 5.78
C TYR A 232 -2.22 3.39 4.64
N MET A 233 -1.81 4.35 3.81
CA MET A 233 -0.86 4.08 2.73
C MET A 233 0.49 3.65 3.28
N LEU A 234 0.97 4.33 4.34
CA LEU A 234 2.18 3.94 5.05
C LEU A 234 2.06 2.53 5.61
N GLN A 235 0.92 2.13 6.16
CA GLN A 235 0.68 0.79 6.67
C GLN A 235 0.82 -0.27 5.57
N GLU A 236 0.26 0.00 4.38
CA GLU A 236 0.29 -0.91 3.24
C GLU A 236 1.67 -1.08 2.59
N ILE A 237 2.53 -0.08 2.74
CA ILE A 237 3.95 -0.16 2.39
C ILE A 237 4.70 -0.92 3.49
N SER A 238 4.52 -0.49 4.74
CA SER A 238 5.27 -0.97 5.89
C SER A 238 5.04 -2.46 6.19
N VAL A 239 3.84 -2.97 5.89
CA VAL A 239 3.53 -4.40 6.03
C VAL A 239 4.41 -5.29 5.14
N GLN A 240 4.88 -4.79 3.99
CA GLN A 240 5.76 -5.56 3.10
C GLN A 240 7.11 -5.81 3.78
N TYR A 241 7.70 -4.76 4.35
CA TYR A 241 8.95 -4.87 5.11
C TYR A 241 8.80 -5.73 6.38
N TYR A 242 7.66 -5.59 7.08
CA TYR A 242 7.35 -6.47 8.20
C TYR A 242 7.30 -7.95 7.78
N ARG A 243 6.61 -8.27 6.68
CA ARG A 243 6.55 -9.64 6.14
C ARG A 243 7.93 -10.17 5.79
N MET A 244 8.78 -9.37 5.14
CA MET A 244 10.16 -9.73 4.82
C MET A 244 10.97 -10.04 6.10
N LYS A 245 10.87 -9.18 7.13
CA LYS A 245 11.50 -9.38 8.45
C LYS A 245 11.06 -10.70 9.09
N GLU A 246 9.75 -10.99 9.07
CA GLU A 246 9.21 -12.23 9.64
C GLU A 246 9.62 -13.47 8.85
N VAL A 247 9.67 -13.40 7.51
CA VAL A 247 10.18 -14.50 6.68
C VAL A 247 11.63 -14.82 7.05
N LYS A 248 12.50 -13.81 7.21
CA LYS A 248 13.90 -14.02 7.64
C LYS A 248 13.99 -14.73 8.99
N LYS A 249 13.13 -14.39 9.96
CA LYS A 249 13.06 -15.04 11.29
C LYS A 249 12.57 -16.49 11.19
N LEU A 250 11.55 -16.74 10.37
CA LEU A 250 10.90 -18.05 10.27
C LEU A 250 11.80 -19.13 9.64
N PHE A 251 12.75 -18.74 8.79
CA PHE A 251 13.65 -19.67 8.10
C PHE A 251 15.08 -19.69 8.68
N LYS A 252 15.31 -19.06 9.84
CA LYS A 252 16.63 -18.97 10.48
C LYS A 252 17.27 -20.37 10.62
N GLY A 253 18.35 -20.61 9.88
CA GLY A 253 19.04 -21.90 9.79
C GLY A 253 19.44 -22.25 8.35
N THR A 254 19.94 -23.46 8.11
CA THR A 254 20.26 -23.91 6.75
C THR A 254 18.95 -24.07 5.94
N PRO A 255 18.83 -23.44 4.76
CA PRO A 255 17.65 -23.57 3.91
C PRO A 255 17.34 -25.04 3.63
N LYS A 256 16.13 -25.50 3.99
CA LYS A 256 15.75 -26.93 3.87
C LYS A 256 15.29 -27.32 2.46
N CYS A 257 15.09 -26.35 1.58
CA CYS A 257 14.70 -26.58 0.20
C CYS A 257 15.02 -25.36 -0.67
N GLU A 258 15.06 -25.58 -1.99
CA GLU A 258 15.34 -24.55 -3.00
C GLU A 258 14.38 -23.36 -2.93
N PHE A 259 13.12 -23.59 -2.55
CA PHE A 259 12.15 -22.50 -2.34
C PHE A 259 12.58 -21.52 -1.25
N VAL A 260 13.10 -22.02 -0.13
CA VAL A 260 13.58 -21.17 0.98
C VAL A 260 14.90 -20.49 0.59
N SER A 261 15.76 -21.17 -0.15
CA SER A 261 16.98 -20.56 -0.70
C SER A 261 16.65 -19.43 -1.67
N ALA A 262 15.67 -19.62 -2.56
CA ALA A 262 15.20 -18.62 -3.51
C ALA A 262 14.53 -17.42 -2.81
N LEU A 263 13.73 -17.68 -1.77
CA LEU A 263 13.19 -16.61 -0.93
C LEU A 263 14.29 -15.80 -0.26
N TYR A 264 15.34 -16.43 0.27
CA TYR A 264 16.45 -15.71 0.89
C TYR A 264 17.27 -14.89 -0.10
N SER A 265 17.44 -15.35 -1.34
CA SER A 265 18.12 -14.54 -2.38
C SER A 265 17.34 -13.28 -2.77
N CYS A 266 16.04 -13.25 -2.44
CA CYS A 266 15.11 -12.17 -2.74
C CYS A 266 14.80 -11.29 -1.52
N LEU A 267 15.58 -11.34 -0.44
CA LEU A 267 15.26 -10.66 0.84
C LEU A 267 16.47 -9.94 1.43
#